data_AF-A0A0S7Z277-F1
#
_entry.id   AF-A0A0S7Z277-F1
#
_cell.length_a   1.000
_cell.length_b   1.000
_cell.length_c   1.000
_cell.angle_alpha   90.00
_cell.angle_beta   90.00
_cell.angle_gamma   90.00
#
_symmetry.space_group_name_H-M   'P 1'
#
loop_
_entity.id
_entity.type
_entity.pdbx_description
1 polymer ?
#
loop_
_entity_poly.entity_id
_entity_poly.type
_entity_poly.pdbx_seq_one_letter_code
_entity_poly.pdbx_strand_id
1 'polypeptide(L)'
;AGCRARGIVFVVDAIQSVGAVPFDVRSSGADLVACGGQKWLCAPWGSGFVWIRPEVQARFDPPMVSWLATADGADFDDMLHYRLAWRSNARKFELATLGIQDYLGLARSVEILLEIGVDAIERHLHALHEPVLEWIERRPDVRRVTPEDAGKRAGILSLVLPDTRAVALRLRQRGVVLSVREGMLRLAPHFYNTLGEMRSLVAMLEGDPGA
;
A
#
# COMPACT_ATOMS: atom_id res chain seq x y z
N ALA A 1 -16.93 11.65 -6.65
CA ALA A 1 -18.09 12.49 -7.07
C ALA A 1 -18.37 13.65 -6.09
N GLY A 2 -18.57 13.37 -4.80
CA GLY A 2 -18.93 14.39 -3.81
C GLY A 2 -17.94 15.56 -3.64
N CYS A 3 -16.63 15.31 -3.65
CA CYS A 3 -15.62 16.38 -3.57
C CYS A 3 -15.62 17.26 -4.83
N ARG A 4 -15.65 16.62 -6.01
CA ARG A 4 -15.65 17.31 -7.31
C ARG A 4 -16.82 18.28 -7.46
N ALA A 5 -18.02 17.87 -7.05
CA ALA A 5 -19.21 18.74 -7.08
C ALA A 5 -19.10 20.00 -6.21
N ARG A 6 -18.12 20.05 -5.30
CA ARG A 6 -17.89 21.15 -4.36
C ARG A 6 -16.55 21.86 -4.59
N GLY A 7 -15.81 21.52 -5.66
CA GLY A 7 -14.47 22.06 -5.91
C GLY A 7 -13.41 21.62 -4.89
N ILE A 8 -13.69 20.60 -4.07
CA ILE A 8 -12.77 20.09 -3.04
C ILE A 8 -11.78 19.12 -3.67
N VAL A 9 -10.49 19.29 -3.34
CA VAL A 9 -9.41 18.39 -3.77
C VAL A 9 -9.56 17.05 -3.07
N PHE A 10 -9.60 15.96 -3.83
CA PHE A 10 -9.70 14.62 -3.28
C PHE A 10 -8.33 13.91 -3.31
N VAL A 11 -7.79 13.62 -2.13
CA VAL A 11 -6.50 12.94 -1.96
C VAL A 11 -6.72 11.52 -1.47
N VAL A 12 -6.03 10.57 -2.09
CA VAL A 12 -6.06 9.14 -1.71
C VAL A 12 -4.68 8.70 -1.26
N ASP A 13 -4.58 8.16 -0.05
CA ASP A 13 -3.46 7.33 0.37
C ASP A 13 -3.70 5.90 -0.12
N ALA A 14 -2.90 5.47 -1.09
CA ALA A 14 -3.03 4.17 -1.75
C ALA A 14 -2.06 3.12 -1.23
N ILE A 15 -1.43 3.36 -0.06
CA ILE A 15 -0.38 2.50 0.51
C ILE A 15 -0.83 1.05 0.80
N GLN A 16 -2.14 0.79 0.88
CA GLN A 16 -2.70 -0.56 1.08
C GLN A 16 -3.38 -1.14 -0.18
N SER A 17 -3.30 -0.43 -1.31
CA SER A 17 -4.05 -0.79 -2.53
C SER A 17 -3.12 -1.04 -3.71
N VAL A 18 -2.23 -0.09 -4.03
CA VAL A 18 -1.31 -0.23 -5.17
C VAL A 18 -0.36 -1.41 -4.95
N GLY A 19 -0.37 -2.35 -5.88
CA GLY A 19 0.39 -3.61 -5.81
C GLY A 19 -0.36 -4.78 -5.17
N ALA A 20 -1.50 -4.52 -4.51
CA ALA A 20 -2.36 -5.55 -3.92
C ALA A 20 -3.60 -5.84 -4.77
N VAL A 21 -4.21 -4.78 -5.31
CA VAL A 21 -5.41 -4.82 -6.14
C VAL A 21 -5.25 -3.88 -7.34
N PRO A 22 -5.98 -4.11 -8.45
CA PRO A 22 -5.99 -3.19 -9.58
C PRO A 22 -6.36 -1.77 -9.13
N PHE A 23 -5.56 -0.79 -9.54
CA PHE A 23 -5.78 0.61 -9.19
C PHE A 23 -5.48 1.50 -10.38
N ASP A 24 -6.52 2.20 -10.88
CA ASP A 24 -6.39 3.18 -11.95
C ASP A 24 -6.67 4.59 -11.42
N VAL A 25 -5.63 5.43 -11.44
CA VAL A 25 -5.71 6.84 -11.03
C VAL A 25 -6.74 7.63 -11.84
N ARG A 26 -7.00 7.27 -13.11
CA ARG A 26 -7.94 7.98 -13.98
C ARG A 26 -9.38 7.75 -13.55
N SER A 27 -9.74 6.49 -13.31
CA SER A 27 -11.09 6.08 -12.87
C SER A 27 -11.33 6.22 -11.36
N SER A 28 -10.29 6.28 -10.52
CA SER A 28 -10.41 6.46 -9.06
C SER A 28 -11.15 7.73 -8.63
N GLY A 29 -11.19 8.74 -9.51
CA GLY A 29 -11.74 10.06 -9.22
C GLY A 29 -10.87 10.92 -8.31
N ALA A 30 -9.71 10.42 -7.86
CA ALA A 30 -8.74 11.16 -7.04
C ALA A 30 -8.07 12.30 -7.84
N ASP A 31 -7.73 13.38 -7.16
CA ASP A 31 -6.92 14.46 -7.70
C ASP A 31 -5.44 14.26 -7.38
N LEU A 32 -5.16 13.65 -6.23
CA LEU A 32 -3.83 13.23 -5.82
C LEU A 32 -3.88 11.80 -5.28
N VAL A 33 -2.87 11.00 -5.61
CA VAL A 33 -2.69 9.65 -5.08
C VAL A 33 -1.26 9.53 -4.55
N ALA A 34 -1.12 9.23 -3.27
CA ALA A 34 0.17 9.01 -2.63
C ALA A 34 0.37 7.53 -2.33
N CYS A 35 1.57 7.00 -2.57
CA CYS A 35 1.93 5.63 -2.22
C CYS A 35 3.43 5.53 -1.92
N GLY A 36 3.76 4.92 -0.78
CA GLY A 36 5.11 4.47 -0.47
C GLY A 36 5.41 3.10 -1.11
N GLY A 37 6.67 2.83 -1.40
CA GLY A 37 7.12 1.58 -2.04
C GLY A 37 7.17 0.38 -1.07
N GLN A 38 7.31 0.62 0.22
CA GLN A 38 7.72 -0.37 1.22
C GLN A 38 6.66 -1.37 1.70
N LYS A 39 5.44 -1.30 1.16
CA LYS A 39 4.34 -2.20 1.54
C LYS A 39 4.02 -3.17 0.41
N TRP A 40 2.86 -3.01 -0.22
CA TRP A 40 2.38 -3.89 -1.27
C TRP A 40 3.18 -3.80 -2.56
N LEU A 41 3.96 -2.73 -2.71
CA LEU A 41 4.94 -2.58 -3.77
C LEU A 41 6.28 -3.28 -3.49
N CYS A 42 6.47 -3.89 -2.32
CA CYS A 42 7.64 -4.70 -1.95
C CYS A 42 9.02 -4.04 -2.16
N ALA A 43 9.08 -2.71 -2.26
CA ALA A 43 10.32 -1.99 -2.42
C ALA A 43 11.03 -1.76 -1.07
N PRO A 44 12.33 -1.43 -1.07
CA PRO A 44 12.99 -0.93 0.14
C PRO A 44 12.34 0.35 0.68
N TRP A 45 12.54 0.59 1.98
CA TRP A 45 12.23 1.87 2.61
C TRP A 45 12.97 3.02 1.93
N GLY A 46 12.35 4.20 1.85
CA GLY A 46 12.94 5.40 1.23
C GLY A 46 12.38 5.76 -0.14
N SER A 47 11.56 4.90 -0.73
CA SER A 47 10.92 5.12 -2.03
C SER A 47 9.41 5.32 -1.94
N GLY A 48 8.85 6.06 -2.89
CA GLY A 48 7.42 6.31 -3.01
C GLY A 48 7.13 7.25 -4.16
N PHE A 49 5.86 7.58 -4.36
CA PHE A 49 5.45 8.53 -5.38
C PHE A 49 4.15 9.25 -4.96
N VAL A 50 3.95 10.41 -5.58
CA VAL A 50 2.66 11.07 -5.63
C VAL A 50 2.29 11.25 -7.09
N TRP A 51 1.14 10.71 -7.49
CA TRP A 51 0.50 11.07 -8.74
C TRP A 51 -0.40 12.28 -8.48
N ILE A 52 -0.30 13.30 -9.34
CA ILE A 52 -1.14 14.48 -9.30
C ILE A 52 -1.83 14.58 -10.65
N ARG A 53 -3.16 14.67 -10.63
CA ARG A 53 -3.99 14.88 -11.82
C ARG A 53 -3.48 16.09 -12.61
N PRO A 54 -3.20 15.98 -13.93
CA PRO A 54 -2.61 17.07 -14.72
C PRO A 54 -3.31 18.42 -14.57
N GLU A 55 -4.65 18.42 -14.58
CA GLU A 55 -5.45 19.65 -14.47
C GLU A 55 -5.36 20.30 -13.07
N VAL A 56 -4.90 19.55 -12.07
CA VAL A 56 -4.77 20.00 -10.68
C VAL A 56 -3.35 20.49 -10.38
N GLN A 57 -2.34 20.06 -11.14
CA GLN A 57 -0.94 20.43 -10.92
C GLN A 57 -0.72 21.95 -10.95
N ALA A 58 -1.42 22.66 -11.83
CA ALA A 58 -1.31 24.12 -11.96
C ALA A 58 -1.94 24.91 -10.80
N ARG A 59 -2.75 24.27 -9.95
CA ARG A 59 -3.43 24.94 -8.82
C ARG A 59 -2.51 25.20 -7.62
N PHE A 60 -1.33 24.58 -7.60
CA PHE A 60 -0.43 24.61 -6.44
C PHE A 60 0.99 24.94 -6.86
N ASP A 61 1.60 25.86 -6.14
CA ASP A 61 3.05 26.01 -6.10
C ASP A 61 3.65 25.00 -5.10
N PRO A 62 4.90 24.57 -5.31
CA PRO A 62 5.54 23.65 -4.38
C PRO A 62 5.71 24.32 -3.00
N PRO A 63 5.25 23.70 -1.90
CA PRO A 63 5.35 24.29 -0.57
C PRO A 63 6.78 24.32 -0.04
N MET A 64 7.64 23.47 -0.60
CA MET A 64 9.08 23.41 -0.34
C MET A 64 9.79 23.44 -1.70
N VAL A 65 10.63 24.44 -1.90
CA VAL A 65 11.31 24.68 -3.18
C VAL A 65 12.66 23.96 -3.19
N SER A 66 12.94 23.28 -4.29
CA SER A 66 14.23 22.64 -4.56
C SER A 66 14.73 23.01 -5.95
N TRP A 67 16.01 22.74 -6.23
CA TRP A 67 16.58 22.88 -7.58
C TRP A 67 15.91 21.94 -8.61
N LEU A 68 15.26 20.86 -8.17
CA LEU A 68 14.47 20.01 -9.06
C LEU A 68 13.13 20.65 -9.43
N ALA A 69 12.65 21.60 -8.62
CA ALA A 69 11.33 22.18 -8.77
C ALA A 69 11.20 23.11 -9.98
N THR A 70 12.30 23.77 -10.37
CA THR A 70 12.33 24.74 -11.46
C THR A 70 12.82 24.11 -12.77
N ALA A 71 12.46 24.73 -13.89
CA ALA A 71 12.85 24.27 -15.23
C ALA A 71 14.36 24.40 -15.46
N ASP A 72 14.97 25.44 -14.89
CA ASP A 72 16.37 25.83 -15.02
C ASP A 72 17.24 25.42 -13.82
N GLY A 73 16.70 24.76 -12.80
CA GLY A 73 17.47 24.48 -11.58
C GLY A 73 18.64 23.50 -11.73
N ALA A 74 18.80 22.88 -12.91
CA ALA A 74 19.98 22.09 -13.29
C ALA A 74 21.00 22.90 -14.11
N ASP A 75 20.81 24.21 -14.27
CA ASP A 75 21.80 25.13 -14.84
C ASP A 75 22.83 25.48 -13.76
N PHE A 76 23.96 24.77 -13.80
CA PHE A 76 25.06 24.96 -12.84
C PHE A 76 25.97 26.16 -13.20
N ASP A 77 25.76 26.78 -14.36
CA ASP A 77 26.49 27.97 -14.79
C ASP A 77 25.79 29.26 -14.32
N ASP A 78 24.49 29.21 -13.97
CA ASP A 78 23.66 30.36 -13.56
C ASP A 78 23.00 30.23 -12.16
N MET A 79 23.71 29.64 -11.19
CA MET A 79 23.13 29.29 -9.87
C MET A 79 22.74 30.47 -8.95
N LEU A 80 23.22 31.69 -9.24
CA LEU A 80 22.99 32.87 -8.38
C LEU A 80 21.75 33.67 -8.79
N HIS A 81 21.15 33.36 -9.94
CA HIS A 81 19.92 33.99 -10.40
C HIS A 81 18.71 33.12 -10.04
N TYR A 82 18.10 33.41 -8.90
CA TYR A 82 16.94 32.67 -8.39
C TYR A 82 15.66 32.97 -9.18
N ARG A 83 15.42 32.19 -10.23
CA ARG A 83 14.18 32.22 -11.02
C ARG A 83 13.23 31.12 -10.53
N LEU A 84 12.01 31.48 -10.12
CA LEU A 84 10.99 30.51 -9.71
C LEU A 84 10.15 30.04 -10.91
N ALA A 85 10.82 29.64 -11.98
CA ALA A 85 10.18 29.10 -13.18
C ALA A 85 9.85 27.62 -12.96
N TRP A 86 8.69 27.32 -12.36
CA TRP A 86 8.31 25.95 -12.03
C TRP A 86 8.27 25.03 -13.26
N ARG A 87 8.63 23.76 -13.06
CA ARG A 87 8.34 22.71 -14.04
C ARG A 87 6.83 22.64 -14.27
N SER A 88 6.44 22.39 -15.53
CA SER A 88 5.02 22.27 -15.91
C SER A 88 4.35 20.98 -15.44
N ASN A 89 5.13 20.02 -14.91
CA ASN A 89 4.65 18.73 -14.46
C ASN A 89 4.86 18.52 -12.95
N ALA A 90 4.38 17.39 -12.42
CA ALA A 90 4.47 17.05 -11.00
C ALA A 90 5.89 16.97 -10.43
N ARG A 91 6.95 16.94 -11.27
CA ARG A 91 8.33 17.00 -10.80
C ARG A 91 8.64 18.31 -10.07
N LYS A 92 7.83 19.37 -10.24
CA LYS A 92 7.97 20.59 -9.46
C LYS A 92 7.86 20.38 -7.93
N PHE A 93 7.31 19.24 -7.50
CA PHE A 93 7.16 18.86 -6.09
C PHE A 93 8.28 17.94 -5.58
N GLU A 94 9.29 17.61 -6.39
CA GLU A 94 10.49 16.86 -5.93
C GLU A 94 11.36 17.77 -5.04
N LEU A 95 11.79 17.26 -3.88
CA LEU A 95 12.38 18.11 -2.82
C LEU A 95 13.91 18.19 -2.83
N ALA A 96 14.61 17.19 -3.33
CA ALA A 96 16.07 17.12 -3.31
C ALA A 96 16.57 16.00 -4.22
N THR A 97 17.89 15.87 -4.33
CA THR A 97 18.53 14.68 -4.89
C THR A 97 17.90 13.42 -4.28
N LEU A 98 17.29 12.61 -5.15
CA LEU A 98 16.54 11.43 -4.74
C LEU A 98 17.50 10.30 -4.32
N GLY A 99 17.03 9.42 -3.44
CA GLY A 99 17.72 8.19 -3.10
C GLY A 99 17.75 7.23 -4.29
N ILE A 100 18.73 7.39 -5.19
CA ILE A 100 18.80 6.64 -6.47
C ILE A 100 18.69 5.14 -6.24
N GLN A 101 19.37 4.61 -5.22
CA GLN A 101 19.36 3.19 -4.86
C GLN A 101 17.94 2.70 -4.49
N ASP A 102 17.19 3.52 -3.75
CA ASP A 102 15.82 3.17 -3.30
C ASP A 102 14.86 3.15 -4.49
N TYR A 103 15.02 4.07 -5.44
CA TYR A 103 14.22 4.11 -6.66
C TYR A 103 14.58 3.00 -7.65
N LEU A 104 15.84 2.55 -7.71
CA LEU A 104 16.21 1.34 -8.44
C LEU A 104 15.52 0.10 -7.84
N GLY A 105 15.50 -0.01 -6.51
CA GLY A 105 14.76 -1.07 -5.81
C GLY A 105 13.26 -1.03 -6.09
N LEU A 106 12.65 0.17 -6.07
CA LEU A 106 11.25 0.35 -6.42
C LEU A 106 10.96 -0.05 -7.88
N ALA A 107 11.78 0.40 -8.83
CA ALA A 107 11.61 0.07 -10.24
C ALA A 107 11.64 -1.45 -10.45
N ARG A 108 12.63 -2.15 -9.87
CA ARG A 108 12.73 -3.60 -10.00
C ARG A 108 11.57 -4.33 -9.34
N SER A 109 11.09 -3.85 -8.21
CA SER A 109 9.92 -4.44 -7.54
C SER A 109 8.64 -4.27 -8.35
N VAL A 110 8.45 -3.09 -8.96
CA VAL A 110 7.33 -2.83 -9.87
C VAL A 110 7.39 -3.76 -11.10
N GLU A 111 8.57 -4.00 -11.68
CA GLU A 111 8.74 -4.96 -12.78
C GLU A 111 8.28 -6.37 -12.40
N ILE A 112 8.67 -6.86 -11.21
CA ILE A 112 8.24 -8.18 -10.70
C ILE A 112 6.72 -8.25 -10.56
N LEU A 113 6.11 -7.21 -9.96
CA LEU A 113 4.65 -7.16 -9.77
C LEU A 113 3.90 -7.11 -11.12
N LEU A 114 4.44 -6.41 -12.11
CA LEU A 114 3.87 -6.35 -13.46
C LEU A 114 4.05 -7.67 -14.22
N GLU A 115 5.15 -8.38 -14.02
CA GLU A 115 5.39 -9.71 -14.59
C GLU A 115 4.39 -10.74 -14.05
N ILE A 116 4.11 -10.73 -12.74
CA ILE A 116 3.08 -11.59 -12.12
C ILE A 116 1.67 -11.14 -12.55
N GLY A 117 1.46 -9.84 -12.63
CA GLY A 117 0.17 -9.21 -12.93
C GLY A 117 -0.67 -8.96 -11.67
N VAL A 118 -1.10 -7.71 -11.48
CA VAL A 118 -1.82 -7.28 -10.26
C VAL A 118 -3.17 -7.99 -10.09
N ASP A 119 -3.88 -8.29 -11.18
CA ASP A 119 -5.13 -9.08 -11.11
C ASP A 119 -4.88 -10.52 -10.63
N ALA A 120 -3.74 -11.12 -10.99
CA ALA A 120 -3.36 -12.45 -10.51
C ALA A 120 -2.99 -12.41 -9.04
N ILE A 121 -2.29 -11.36 -8.59
CA ILE A 121 -2.00 -11.10 -7.19
C ILE A 121 -3.31 -10.99 -6.40
N GLU A 122 -4.26 -10.14 -6.83
CA GLU A 122 -5.55 -9.99 -6.13
C GLU A 122 -6.28 -11.33 -5.95
N ARG A 123 -6.41 -12.12 -7.02
CA ARG A 123 -7.04 -13.45 -6.96
C ARG A 123 -6.31 -14.38 -5.99
N HIS A 124 -4.98 -14.36 -6.00
CA HIS A 124 -4.17 -15.15 -5.07
C HIS A 124 -4.39 -14.72 -3.62
N LEU A 125 -4.41 -13.42 -3.35
CA LEU A 125 -4.67 -12.89 -2.01
C LEU A 125 -6.04 -13.31 -1.48
N HIS A 126 -7.07 -13.27 -2.33
CA HIS A 126 -8.40 -13.75 -1.97
C HIS A 126 -8.36 -15.25 -1.65
N ALA A 127 -7.70 -16.06 -2.47
CA ALA A 127 -7.53 -17.49 -2.21
C ALA A 127 -6.78 -17.76 -0.88
N LEU A 128 -5.74 -16.98 -0.57
CA LEU A 128 -5.01 -17.08 0.69
C LEU A 128 -5.86 -16.75 1.92
N HIS A 129 -6.93 -15.96 1.78
CA HIS A 129 -7.84 -15.70 2.89
C HIS A 129 -8.76 -16.87 3.20
N GLU A 130 -9.12 -17.69 2.20
CA GLU A 130 -10.15 -18.73 2.34
C GLU A 130 -9.95 -19.69 3.52
N PRO A 131 -8.75 -20.24 3.81
CA PRO A 131 -8.57 -21.11 4.98
C PRO A 131 -8.97 -20.43 6.30
N VAL A 132 -8.67 -19.13 6.43
CA VAL A 132 -9.00 -18.37 7.64
C VAL A 132 -10.49 -18.04 7.67
N LEU A 133 -11.11 -17.79 6.51
CA LEU A 133 -12.55 -17.53 6.40
C LEU A 133 -13.38 -18.77 6.77
N GLU A 134 -13.05 -19.94 6.22
CA GLU A 134 -13.65 -21.24 6.57
C GLU A 134 -13.49 -21.56 8.07
N TRP A 135 -12.37 -21.16 8.66
CA TRP A 135 -12.16 -21.31 10.10
C TRP A 135 -13.06 -20.39 10.92
N ILE A 136 -13.24 -19.12 10.51
CA ILE A 136 -14.11 -18.16 11.22
C ILE A 136 -15.57 -18.60 11.22
N GLU A 137 -16.06 -19.20 10.13
CA GLU A 137 -17.44 -19.69 10.04
C GLU A 137 -17.76 -20.74 11.13
N ARG A 138 -16.74 -21.47 11.59
CA ARG A 138 -16.84 -22.48 12.65
C ARG A 138 -16.58 -21.91 14.05
N ARG A 139 -16.35 -20.59 14.18
CA ARG A 139 -15.89 -19.91 15.41
C ARG A 139 -16.79 -18.71 15.75
N PRO A 140 -17.94 -18.93 16.42
CA PRO A 140 -18.87 -17.86 16.77
C PRO A 140 -18.29 -16.83 17.76
N ASP A 141 -17.19 -17.19 18.44
CA ASP A 141 -16.42 -16.33 19.34
C ASP A 141 -15.45 -15.39 18.60
N VAL A 142 -15.27 -15.57 17.29
CA VAL A 142 -14.37 -14.77 16.45
C VAL A 142 -15.19 -13.86 15.54
N ARG A 143 -14.92 -12.55 15.60
CA ARG A 143 -15.58 -11.56 14.74
C ARG A 143 -14.66 -11.12 13.60
N ARG A 144 -15.09 -11.34 12.37
CA ARG A 144 -14.47 -10.75 11.19
C ARG A 144 -14.78 -9.25 11.12
N VAL A 145 -13.75 -8.42 10.90
CA VAL A 145 -13.89 -6.97 10.71
C VAL A 145 -13.75 -6.59 9.25
N THR A 146 -12.90 -7.28 8.49
CA THR A 146 -12.80 -7.10 7.03
C THR A 146 -14.17 -7.38 6.37
N PRO A 147 -14.67 -6.52 5.45
CA PRO A 147 -15.98 -6.67 4.82
C PRO A 147 -16.21 -8.07 4.25
N GLU A 148 -17.43 -8.59 4.37
CA GLU A 148 -17.84 -9.90 3.83
C GLU A 148 -17.81 -9.94 2.31
N ASP A 149 -18.31 -8.87 1.69
CA ASP A 149 -18.33 -8.63 0.25
C ASP A 149 -16.92 -8.69 -0.34
N ALA A 150 -16.69 -9.69 -1.20
CA ALA A 150 -15.39 -9.92 -1.84
C ALA A 150 -14.92 -8.73 -2.68
N GLY A 151 -15.85 -7.97 -3.29
CA GLY A 151 -15.53 -6.76 -4.07
C GLY A 151 -15.08 -5.58 -3.22
N LYS A 152 -15.13 -5.70 -1.88
CA LYS A 152 -14.66 -4.68 -0.92
C LYS A 152 -13.45 -5.15 -0.12
N ARG A 153 -12.77 -6.21 -0.58
CA ARG A 153 -11.56 -6.77 0.06
C ARG A 153 -10.33 -6.51 -0.79
N ALA A 154 -9.23 -6.23 -0.10
CA ALA A 154 -7.88 -6.26 -0.66
C ALA A 154 -7.09 -7.35 0.07
N GLY A 155 -5.76 -7.22 0.19
CA GLY A 155 -4.93 -8.26 0.80
C GLY A 155 -4.95 -8.38 2.33
N ILE A 156 -5.66 -7.51 3.06
CA ILE A 156 -5.67 -7.50 4.53
C ILE A 156 -6.92 -8.18 5.10
N LEU A 157 -6.69 -9.14 5.99
CA LEU A 157 -7.73 -9.76 6.81
C LEU A 157 -7.59 -9.33 8.29
N SER A 158 -8.64 -8.75 8.85
CA SER A 158 -8.69 -8.25 10.23
C SER A 158 -9.79 -8.94 11.03
N LEU A 159 -9.41 -9.46 12.19
CA LEU A 159 -10.24 -10.32 13.05
C LEU A 159 -10.15 -9.87 14.51
N VAL A 160 -11.24 -10.04 15.26
CA VAL A 160 -11.25 -9.94 16.71
C VAL A 160 -11.47 -11.33 17.27
N LEU A 161 -10.53 -11.80 18.08
CA LEU A 161 -10.57 -13.09 18.77
C LEU A 161 -10.70 -12.89 20.28
N PRO A 162 -11.18 -13.89 21.03
CA PRO A 162 -11.03 -13.92 22.48
C PRO A 162 -9.54 -13.80 22.84
N ASP A 163 -9.22 -12.81 23.65
CA ASP A 163 -7.84 -12.46 24.02
C ASP A 163 -6.89 -12.37 22.81
N THR A 164 -7.26 -11.52 21.84
CA THR A 164 -6.50 -11.30 20.60
C THR A 164 -5.01 -11.05 20.85
N ARG A 165 -4.66 -10.35 21.93
CA ARG A 165 -3.26 -10.05 22.26
C ARG A 165 -2.50 -11.31 22.67
N ALA A 166 -3.07 -12.16 23.53
CA ALA A 166 -2.44 -13.42 23.90
C ALA A 166 -2.31 -14.36 22.69
N VAL A 167 -3.33 -14.44 21.83
CA VAL A 167 -3.24 -15.23 20.59
C VAL A 167 -2.10 -14.74 19.69
N ALA A 168 -2.02 -13.43 19.46
CA ALA A 168 -0.96 -12.83 18.65
C ALA A 168 0.44 -13.11 19.22
N LEU A 169 0.60 -13.10 20.55
CA LEU A 169 1.87 -13.44 21.20
C LEU A 169 2.26 -14.90 20.96
N ARG A 170 1.31 -15.85 21.10
CA ARG A 170 1.56 -17.26 20.82
C ARG A 170 1.96 -17.51 19.37
N LEU A 171 1.26 -16.88 18.42
CA LEU A 171 1.58 -17.00 16.99
C LEU A 171 2.98 -16.46 16.67
N ARG A 172 3.38 -15.34 17.27
CA ARG A 172 4.74 -14.78 17.12
C ARG A 172 5.82 -15.69 17.69
N GLN A 173 5.56 -16.34 18.83
CA GLN A 173 6.49 -17.33 19.40
C GLN A 173 6.68 -18.55 18.48
N ARG A 174 5.71 -18.84 17.61
CA ARG A 174 5.80 -19.86 16.55
C ARG A 174 6.31 -19.31 15.21
N GLY A 175 6.85 -18.09 15.19
CA GLY A 175 7.45 -17.49 13.99
C GLY A 175 6.48 -16.79 13.04
N VAL A 176 5.19 -16.66 13.38
CA VAL A 176 4.22 -15.95 12.53
C VAL A 176 4.37 -14.44 12.72
N VAL A 177 4.74 -13.75 11.64
CA VAL A 177 4.83 -12.28 11.62
C VAL A 177 3.47 -11.66 11.32
N LEU A 178 2.90 -11.00 12.31
CA LEU A 178 1.60 -10.32 12.20
C LEU A 178 1.52 -9.06 13.06
N SER A 179 0.44 -8.31 12.89
CA SER A 179 0.19 -7.08 13.65
C SER A 179 -1.12 -7.15 14.44
N VAL A 180 -1.14 -6.50 15.60
CA VAL A 180 -2.37 -6.17 16.33
C VAL A 180 -2.59 -4.66 16.18
N ARG A 181 -3.80 -4.26 15.79
CA ARG A 181 -4.19 -2.85 15.56
C ARG A 181 -5.59 -2.64 16.12
N GLU A 182 -5.77 -1.67 17.02
CA GLU A 182 -7.09 -1.40 17.64
C GLU A 182 -7.74 -2.68 18.21
N GLY A 183 -6.94 -3.52 18.88
CA GLY A 183 -7.41 -4.80 19.42
C GLY A 183 -7.69 -5.91 18.39
N MET A 184 -7.49 -5.67 17.09
CA MET A 184 -7.71 -6.64 16.01
C MET A 184 -6.41 -7.31 15.58
N LEU A 185 -6.46 -8.63 15.38
CA LEU A 185 -5.43 -9.39 14.69
C LEU A 185 -5.50 -9.04 13.20
N ARG A 186 -4.37 -8.64 12.61
CA ARG A 186 -4.29 -8.26 11.20
C ARG A 186 -3.26 -9.12 10.46
N LEU A 187 -3.77 -9.89 9.52
CA LEU A 187 -3.04 -10.73 8.58
C LEU A 187 -2.94 -9.99 7.24
N ALA A 188 -1.77 -10.05 6.62
CA ALA A 188 -1.50 -9.39 5.34
C ALA A 188 -0.54 -10.25 4.52
N PRO A 189 -0.99 -11.44 4.05
CA PRO A 189 -0.17 -12.25 3.16
C PRO A 189 0.04 -11.51 1.83
N HIS A 190 1.06 -11.90 1.06
CA HIS A 190 1.32 -11.39 -0.29
C HIS A 190 1.44 -12.51 -1.33
N PHE A 191 1.82 -12.20 -2.57
CA PHE A 191 1.97 -13.13 -3.70
C PHE A 191 2.97 -14.25 -3.42
N TYR A 192 3.93 -14.01 -2.52
CA TYR A 192 4.94 -14.99 -2.12
C TYR A 192 4.48 -15.93 -0.99
N ASN A 193 3.31 -15.69 -0.40
CA ASN A 193 2.74 -16.59 0.61
C ASN A 193 1.95 -17.72 -0.02
N THR A 194 1.81 -18.83 0.70
CA THR A 194 1.18 -20.05 0.19
C THR A 194 -0.07 -20.45 0.97
N LEU A 195 -0.97 -21.20 0.33
CA LEU A 195 -2.12 -21.80 1.01
C LEU A 195 -1.70 -22.75 2.14
N GLY A 196 -0.54 -23.40 2.02
CA GLY A 196 0.03 -24.24 3.07
C GLY A 196 0.32 -23.44 4.33
N GLU A 197 0.99 -22.30 4.22
CA GLU A 197 1.25 -21.38 5.33
C GLU A 197 -0.05 -20.89 5.98
N MET A 198 -1.07 -20.58 5.18
CA MET A 198 -2.37 -20.14 5.69
C MET A 198 -3.13 -21.26 6.42
N ARG A 199 -3.01 -22.52 5.98
CA ARG A 199 -3.55 -23.69 6.70
C ARG A 199 -2.79 -23.97 7.99
N SER A 200 -1.46 -23.88 7.98
CA SER A 200 -0.63 -23.99 9.19
C SER A 200 -1.01 -22.91 10.22
N LEU A 201 -1.24 -21.67 9.78
CA LEU A 201 -1.73 -20.59 10.63
C LEU A 201 -3.06 -20.96 11.31
N VAL A 202 -4.00 -21.55 10.57
CA VAL A 202 -5.28 -22.00 11.12
C VAL A 202 -5.10 -23.12 12.14
N ALA A 203 -4.25 -24.11 11.87
CA ALA A 203 -3.95 -25.18 12.84
C ALA A 203 -3.36 -24.61 14.15
N MET A 204 -2.47 -23.62 14.06
CA MET A 204 -1.93 -22.92 15.24
C MET A 204 -3.02 -22.14 16.00
N LEU A 205 -4.01 -21.56 15.30
CA LEU A 205 -5.16 -20.88 15.90
C LEU A 205 -6.12 -21.83 16.61
N GLU A 206 -6.26 -23.07 16.12
CA GLU A 206 -7.04 -24.14 16.76
C GLU A 206 -6.32 -24.75 17.98
N GLY A 207 -5.02 -24.48 18.14
CA GLY A 207 -4.22 -24.95 19.26
C GLY A 207 -3.52 -26.28 19.01
N ASP A 208 -3.42 -26.72 17.75
CA ASP A 208 -2.69 -27.94 17.40
C ASP A 208 -1.19 -27.77 17.72
N PRO A 209 -0.60 -28.61 18.60
CA PRO A 209 0.83 -28.54 18.93
C PRO A 209 1.76 -29.01 17.80
N GLY A 210 1.23 -29.66 16.76
CA GLY A 210 2.01 -30.26 15.67
C GLY A 210 2.28 -29.37 14.44
N ALA A 211 1.77 -28.13 14.45
CA ALA A 211 1.86 -27.17 13.34
C ALA A 211 2.75 -25.96 13.66
#